data_AF-A0A269PQ05-F1
#
_entry.id   AF-A0A269PQ05-F1
#
_cell.length_a   1.000
_cell.length_b   1.000
_cell.length_c   1.000
_cell.angle_alpha   90.00
_cell.angle_beta   90.00
_cell.angle_gamma   90.00
#
_symmetry.space_group_name_H-M   'P 1'
#
loop_
_entity.id
_entity.type
_entity.pdbx_description
1 polymer ?
#
loop_
_entity_poly.entity_id
_entity_poly.type
_entity_poly.pdbx_seq_one_letter_code
_entity_poly.pdbx_strand_id
1 'polypeptide(L)'
;MLEISNTVILSEWEIELNAIRAQGNGGQRVNKVATAIHLRFDIKRSTLPNVYKERLLKLTDNRITSEGMVVIKAQFPRYPQNNNKLVNQLVS
;
A
#
# COMPACT_ATOMS: atom_id res chain seq x y z
N MET A 1 -12.13 5.69 -4.57
CA MET A 1 -12.00 6.03 -3.13
C MET A 1 -11.50 4.80 -2.39
N LEU A 2 -10.41 4.95 -1.64
CA LEU A 2 -9.67 3.88 -0.99
C LEU A 2 -9.66 4.08 0.52
N GLU A 3 -10.29 3.17 1.25
CA GLU A 3 -10.31 3.20 2.71
C GLU A 3 -9.12 2.42 3.25
N ILE A 4 -8.19 3.11 3.91
CA ILE A 4 -7.04 2.47 4.57
C ILE A 4 -7.42 2.02 5.98
N SER A 5 -8.34 2.72 6.63
CA SER A 5 -8.87 2.36 7.96
C SER A 5 -10.23 2.99 8.15
N ASN A 6 -10.97 2.56 9.17
CA ASN A 6 -12.30 3.08 9.55
C ASN A 6 -12.42 4.61 9.63
N THR A 7 -11.29 5.34 9.67
CA THR A 7 -11.25 6.80 9.82
C THR A 7 -10.43 7.51 8.74
N VAL A 8 -9.80 6.78 7.82
CA VAL A 8 -8.87 7.35 6.83
C VAL A 8 -9.29 6.90 5.44
N ILE A 9 -9.91 7.83 4.71
CA ILE A 9 -10.28 7.68 3.31
C ILE A 9 -9.28 8.46 2.48
N LEU A 10 -8.68 7.78 1.51
CA LEU A 10 -7.74 8.36 0.58
C LEU A 10 -8.25 8.23 -0.84
N SER A 11 -7.86 9.17 -1.67
CA SER A 11 -8.15 9.11 -3.09
C SER A 11 -7.15 8.21 -3.79
N GLU A 12 -7.55 7.61 -4.91
CA GLU A 12 -6.67 6.73 -5.70
C GLU A 12 -5.44 7.44 -6.25
N TRP A 13 -5.49 8.76 -6.41
CA TRP A 13 -4.36 9.58 -6.86
C TRP A 13 -3.35 9.90 -5.74
N GLU A 14 -3.70 9.64 -4.48
CA GLU A 14 -2.82 9.88 -3.32
C GLU A 14 -2.00 8.64 -2.95
N ILE A 15 -2.37 7.47 -3.50
CA ILE A 15 -1.76 6.18 -3.19
C ILE A 15 -1.08 5.64 -4.44
N GLU A 16 0.19 5.27 -4.31
CA GLU A 16 0.90 4.56 -5.37
C GLU A 16 0.92 3.05 -5.07
N LEU A 17 0.31 2.27 -5.95
CA LEU A 17 0.32 0.80 -5.90
C LEU A 17 1.32 0.28 -6.94
N ASN A 18 2.44 -0.24 -6.48
CA ASN A 18 3.48 -0.81 -7.32
C ASN A 18 3.42 -2.34 -7.25
N ALA A 19 2.96 -2.99 -8.31
CA ALA A 19 2.99 -4.45 -8.42
C ALA A 19 4.41 -4.93 -8.77
N ILE A 20 5.05 -5.63 -7.85
CA ILE A 20 6.35 -6.26 -8.06
C ILE A 20 6.13 -7.62 -8.70
N ARG A 21 6.77 -7.80 -9.86
CA ARG A 21 6.84 -9.08 -10.54
C ARG A 21 7.92 -9.92 -9.88
N ALA A 22 7.65 -11.19 -9.62
CA ALA A 22 8.67 -12.12 -9.14
C ALA A 22 9.74 -12.34 -10.23
N GLN A 23 10.83 -11.57 -10.16
CA GLN A 23 12.02 -11.84 -10.94
C GLN A 23 12.62 -13.14 -10.40
N GLY A 24 12.48 -14.21 -11.17
CA GLY A 24 13.08 -15.50 -10.86
C GLY A 24 13.54 -16.12 -12.17
N ASN A 25 14.81 -16.55 -12.16
CA ASN A 25 15.54 -17.04 -13.31
C ASN A 25 14.77 -18.13 -14.07
N GLY A 26 14.88 -18.05 -15.39
CA GLY A 26 14.08 -18.79 -16.36
C GLY A 26 14.27 -20.31 -16.30
N GLY A 27 13.17 -21.02 -16.51
CA GLY A 27 13.13 -22.46 -16.67
C GLY A 27 11.72 -22.99 -16.48
N GLN A 28 10.98 -23.16 -17.59
CA GLN A 28 9.68 -23.83 -17.73
C GLN A 28 8.41 -23.14 -17.14
N ARG A 29 7.62 -22.57 -18.06
CA ARG A 29 6.15 -22.44 -18.08
C ARG A 29 5.42 -22.11 -16.76
N VAL A 30 5.84 -21.08 -16.02
CA VAL A 30 5.00 -20.50 -14.96
C VAL A 30 4.49 -19.13 -15.41
N ASN A 31 3.19 -19.03 -15.67
CA ASN A 31 2.48 -17.75 -15.84
C ASN A 31 2.63 -16.95 -14.53
N LYS A 32 3.72 -16.20 -14.42
CA LYS A 32 4.07 -15.40 -13.24
C LYS A 32 3.14 -14.20 -13.13
N VAL A 33 1.99 -14.43 -12.52
CA VAL A 33 1.15 -13.41 -11.90
C VAL A 33 2.00 -12.60 -10.93
N ALA A 34 1.83 -11.27 -10.90
CA ALA A 34 2.50 -10.41 -9.94
C ALA A 34 2.15 -10.87 -8.51
N THR A 35 3.15 -11.34 -7.77
CA THR A 35 2.96 -11.95 -6.44
C THR A 35 3.27 -11.00 -5.29
N ALA A 36 3.79 -9.80 -5.54
CA ALA A 36 4.04 -8.82 -4.49
C ALA A 36 3.55 -7.44 -4.90
N ILE A 37 3.11 -6.66 -3.91
CA ILE A 37 2.64 -5.29 -4.10
C ILE A 37 3.26 -4.42 -3.01
N HIS A 38 3.77 -3.28 -3.45
CA HIS A 38 4.19 -2.19 -2.60
C HIS A 38 3.16 -1.06 -2.70
N LEU A 39 2.43 -0.84 -1.62
CA LEU A 39 1.61 0.36 -1.43
C LEU A 39 2.49 1.43 -0.80
N ARG A 40 2.50 2.60 -1.42
CA ARG A 40 3.20 3.78 -0.93
C ARG A 40 2.21 4.92 -0.81
N PHE A 41 2.20 5.56 0.34
CA PHE A 41 1.29 6.66 0.64
C PHE A 41 2.05 7.77 1.38
N ASP A 42 1.97 9.00 0.88
CA ASP A 42 2.62 10.15 1.49
C ASP A 42 1.63 10.90 2.40
N ILE A 43 1.83 10.78 3.71
CA ILE A 43 0.96 11.42 4.70
C ILE A 43 1.05 12.94 4.58
N LYS A 44 2.24 13.49 4.28
CA LYS A 44 2.45 14.95 4.23
C LYS A 44 1.78 15.57 3.01
N ARG A 45 1.89 14.93 1.83
CA ARG A 45 1.24 15.38 0.59
C ARG A 45 -0.25 15.04 0.51
N SER A 46 -0.74 14.16 1.37
CA SER A 46 -2.17 13.83 1.40
C SER A 46 -3.06 15.00 1.77
N THR A 47 -4.32 14.90 1.38
CA THR A 47 -5.44 15.79 1.73
C THR A 47 -5.94 15.62 3.17
N LEU A 48 -5.28 14.76 3.96
CA LEU A 48 -5.68 14.53 5.35
C LEU A 48 -5.56 15.82 6.19
N PRO A 49 -6.46 16.04 7.18
CA PRO A 49 -6.30 17.14 8.11
C PRO A 49 -5.00 17.03 8.93
N ASN A 50 -4.40 18.16 9.29
CA ASN A 50 -3.13 18.20 10.05
C ASN A 50 -3.17 17.36 11.33
N VAL A 51 -4.31 17.32 12.02
CA VAL A 51 -4.50 16.50 13.23
C VAL A 51 -4.24 15.01 12.97
N TYR A 52 -4.67 14.50 11.82
CA TYR A 52 -4.40 13.11 11.42
C TYR A 52 -2.96 12.93 10.97
N LYS A 53 -2.39 13.90 10.24
CA LYS A 53 -0.98 13.85 9.83
C LYS A 53 -0.06 13.75 11.05
N GLU A 54 -0.28 14.58 12.06
CA GLU A 54 0.50 14.54 13.30
C GLU A 54 0.30 13.24 14.08
N ARG A 55 -0.93 12.72 14.15
CA ARG A 55 -1.19 11.42 14.81
C ARG A 55 -0.51 10.27 14.09
N LEU A 56 -0.57 10.24 12.76
CA LEU A 56 0.12 9.23 11.93
C LEU A 56 1.64 9.35 12.04
N LEU A 57 2.18 10.57 12.08
CA LEU A 57 3.62 10.80 12.28
C LEU A 57 4.08 10.42 13.70
N LYS A 58 3.20 10.51 14.69
CA LYS A 58 3.46 10.07 16.07
C LYS A 58 3.24 8.57 16.29
N LEU A 59 2.60 7.88 15.36
CA LEU A 59 2.43 6.43 15.43
C LEU A 59 3.77 5.76 15.17
N THR A 60 4.26 5.02 16.16
CA THR A 60 5.46 4.19 16.05
C THR A 60 5.15 2.87 15.36
N ASP A 61 4.61 2.95 14.14
CA ASP A 61 4.35 1.77 13.31
C ASP A 61 5.54 1.55 12.37
N ASN A 62 6.01 0.32 12.26
CA ASN A 62 7.15 -0.05 11.41
C ASN A 62 6.86 0.14 9.90
N ARG A 63 5.59 0.35 9.54
CA ARG A 63 5.13 0.68 8.19
C ARG A 63 5.29 2.16 7.85
N ILE A 64 5.51 3.03 8.83
CA ILE A 64 5.64 4.49 8.66
C ILE A 64 7.11 4.88 8.72
N THR A 65 7.60 5.55 7.69
CA THR A 65 8.98 6.06 7.66
C THR A 65 9.06 7.38 8.43
N SER A 66 10.27 7.72 8.92
CA SER A 66 10.54 9.00 9.59
C SER A 66 10.26 10.22 8.72
N GLU A 67 10.22 10.04 7.39
CA GLU A 67 9.86 11.10 6.45
C GLU A 67 8.35 11.38 6.39
N GLY A 68 7.53 10.50 6.98
CA GLY A 68 6.06 10.58 6.92
C GLY A 68 5.45 9.86 5.74
N MET A 69 6.11 8.83 5.21
CA MET A 69 5.55 7.96 4.19
C MET A 69 5.15 6.62 4.78
N VAL A 70 3.95 6.17 4.47
CA VAL A 70 3.50 4.80 4.77
C VAL A 70 3.91 3.90 3.62
N VAL A 71 4.63 2.84 3.93
CA VAL A 71 5.03 1.80 2.98
C VAL A 71 4.50 0.47 3.48
N ILE A 72 3.53 -0.08 2.75
CA ILE A 72 2.99 -1.41 3.06
C ILE A 72 3.40 -2.36 1.94
N LYS A 73 4.04 -3.46 2.32
CA LYS A 73 4.44 -4.52 1.40
C LYS A 73 3.59 -5.74 1.72
N ALA A 74 2.86 -6.27 0.74
CA ALA A 74 2.26 -7.59 0.88
C ALA A 74 2.53 -8.44 -0.34
N GLN A 75 2.58 -9.73 -0.07
CA GLN A 75 2.71 -10.78 -1.06
C GLN A 75 1.38 -11.51 -1.17
N PHE A 76 0.91 -11.67 -2.39
CA PHE A 76 -0.36 -12.32 -2.69
C PHE A 76 -0.12 -13.55 -3.56
N PRO A 77 -0.74 -14.70 -3.22
CA PRO A 77 -0.73 -15.87 -4.09
C PRO A 77 -1.52 -15.61 -5.38
N ARG A 78 -2.52 -14.72 -5.35
CA ARG A 78 -3.23 -14.17 -6.50
C ARG A 78 -3.45 -12.69 -6.34
N TYR A 79 -3.07 -11.92 -7.36
CA TYR A 79 -3.39 -10.49 -7.44
C TYR A 79 -4.91 -10.30 -7.60
N PRO A 80 -5.60 -9.62 -6.66
CA PRO A 80 -6.99 -9.22 -6.82
C PRO A 80 -7.13 -8.18 -7.93
N GLN A 81 -8.14 -8.32 -8.80
CA GLN A 81 -8.38 -7.35 -9.88
C GLN A 81 -8.94 -6.00 -9.37
N ASN A 82 -9.31 -5.90 -8.09
CA ASN A 82 -9.91 -4.70 -7.51
C ASN A 82 -8.95 -4.04 -6.50
N ASN A 83 -8.60 -2.78 -6.76
CA ASN A 83 -7.74 -1.96 -5.90
C ASN A 83 -8.29 -1.86 -4.47
N ASN A 84 -9.62 -1.75 -4.30
CA ASN A 84 -10.22 -1.63 -2.97
C ASN A 84 -10.00 -2.90 -2.13
N LYS A 85 -10.09 -4.08 -2.74
CA LYS A 85 -9.81 -5.35 -2.04
C LYS A 85 -8.34 -5.49 -1.69
N LEU A 86 -7.46 -4.99 -2.55
CA LEU A 86 -6.02 -5.01 -2.32
C LEU A 86 -5.62 -4.20 -1.10
N VAL A 87 -6.11 -2.98 -1.02
CA VAL A 87 -5.79 -2.11 0.12
C VAL A 87 -6.36 -2.67 1.41
N ASN A 88 -7.61 -3.16 1.42
CA ASN A 88 -8.15 -3.81 2.61
C ASN A 88 -7.30 -4.99 3.12
N GLN A 89 -6.73 -5.81 2.23
CA GLN A 89 -5.79 -6.86 2.66
C GLN A 89 -4.43 -6.34 3.14
N LEU A 90 -4.02 -5.15 2.69
CA LEU A 90 -2.77 -4.53 3.13
C LEU A 90 -2.89 -3.92 4.53
N VAL A 91 -4.08 -3.46 4.91
CA VAL A 91 -4.29 -2.77 6.19
C VAL A 91 -4.96 -3.60 7.28
N SER A 92 -5.54 -4.76 6.92
CA SER A 92 -5.98 -5.77 7.89
C SER A 92 -4.80 -6.43 8.62
#